data_AF-A0AAE0T877-F1
#
_entry.id   AF-A0AAE0T877-F1
#
_cell.length_a   1.000
_cell.length_b   1.000
_cell.length_c   1.000
_cell.angle_alpha   90.00
_cell.angle_beta   90.00
_cell.angle_gamma   90.00
#
_symmetry.space_group_name_H-M   'P 1'
#
loop_
_entity.id
_entity.type
_entity.pdbx_description
1 polymer ?
#
loop_
_entity_poly.entity_id
_entity_poly.type
_entity_poly.pdbx_seq_one_letter_code
_entity_poly.pdbx_strand_id
1 'polypeptide(L)'
;MVVSKELIADLVEMQKKVLEKIDILQNEGTIPKEIEILDFQIRELESKLEKNTHLIKRRNAHLKNVELEITAIREKIEKHKEQQNEVKSNKDFDLLSAQIENERRSEAEKEKERMDVVLEIMRLENTIQSEEGLTNKISEKTNSLSTLVSELQSIREKSKHQLQSLDEAISLLKNKILSVDENLFELFETISCRVNDAVVPFDRHACSGCRTSIPASRHLKMRESVVTYIEYLHRIITEEVVNIERENENDAPSVFREDNWKMPNSGGGGITRVLENGSVFEKAGVNFSNVKGSLSEKLATRLNTMPSDFFATGVSVVIHPKNPFVPTAHCNYRYFEQYDSNGTLLKAWFGGGADLTPYFPYLEDIQHFHRTLKNACSKHENLSYDLYKQKCDDYFFLPHRNETRGVGGIFFDYLNDNLLKNFEFLKSVGNAFVKAYFPIVKKRNLEPYSSQEREFQLYRRGRYVEFNLLFDRGTLFGIETLGRTESILMSLPNQVHWIYDYQPKTEREKDIYKCLKPRDWLLETKL
;
A
#
# COMPACT_ATOMS: atom_id res chain seq x y z
N MET A 1 7.12 -4.30 7.41
CA MET A 1 6.61 -5.51 8.08
C MET A 1 5.86 -6.33 7.06
N VAL A 2 6.15 -7.63 6.95
CA VAL A 2 5.36 -8.54 6.13
C VAL A 2 4.23 -9.05 7.03
N VAL A 3 3.04 -8.47 6.87
CA VAL A 3 1.83 -8.88 7.61
C VAL A 3 1.26 -10.13 6.95
N SER A 4 0.83 -11.13 7.72
CA SER A 4 0.26 -12.36 7.15
C SER A 4 -1.03 -12.06 6.39
N LYS A 5 -1.27 -12.80 5.29
CA LYS A 5 -2.48 -12.65 4.47
C LYS A 5 -3.76 -12.89 5.28
N GLU A 6 -3.70 -13.80 6.25
CA GLU A 6 -4.79 -14.13 7.17
C GLU A 6 -5.14 -12.96 8.09
N LEU A 7 -4.12 -12.29 8.65
CA LEU A 7 -4.33 -11.13 9.53
C LEU A 7 -4.91 -9.93 8.78
N ILE A 8 -4.49 -9.71 7.53
CA ILE A 8 -5.09 -8.69 6.66
C ILE A 8 -6.56 -9.03 6.34
N ALA A 9 -6.88 -10.31 6.11
CA ALA A 9 -8.26 -10.73 5.84
C ALA A 9 -9.18 -10.50 7.06
N ASP A 10 -8.69 -10.80 8.27
CA ASP A 10 -9.43 -10.54 9.51
C ASP A 10 -9.68 -9.03 9.73
N LEU A 11 -8.70 -8.18 9.45
CA LEU A 11 -8.86 -6.71 9.54
C LEU A 11 -9.87 -6.16 8.51
N VAL A 12 -9.84 -6.67 7.27
CA VAL A 12 -10.81 -6.29 6.23
C VAL A 12 -12.23 -6.72 6.63
N GLU A 13 -12.39 -7.92 7.18
CA GLU A 13 -13.70 -8.41 7.63
C GLU A 13 -14.22 -7.60 8.82
N MET A 14 -13.36 -7.22 9.76
CA MET A 14 -13.73 -6.37 10.89
C MET A 14 -14.19 -4.98 10.42
N GLN A 15 -13.47 -4.36 9.48
CA GLN A 15 -13.87 -3.08 8.90
C GLN A 15 -15.23 -3.15 8.21
N LYS A 16 -15.51 -4.20 7.43
CA LYS A 16 -16.81 -4.36 6.77
C LYS A 16 -17.97 -4.36 7.77
N LYS A 17 -17.83 -5.07 8.89
CA LYS A 17 -18.85 -5.13 9.94
C LYS A 17 -19.04 -3.79 10.66
N VAL A 18 -17.95 -3.05 10.89
CA VAL A 18 -18.00 -1.69 11.45
C VAL A 18 -18.74 -0.74 10.49
N LEU A 19 -18.45 -0.82 9.20
CA LEU A 19 -19.13 -0.02 8.17
C LEU A 19 -20.62 -0.38 8.06
N GLU A 20 -20.97 -1.67 8.10
CA GLU A 20 -22.36 -2.15 8.10
C GLU A 20 -23.12 -1.60 9.33
N LYS A 21 -22.48 -1.59 10.50
CA LYS A 21 -23.04 -0.99 11.71
C LYS A 21 -23.28 0.51 11.55
N ILE A 22 -22.32 1.25 10.97
CA ILE A 22 -22.44 2.69 10.71
C ILE A 22 -23.58 2.97 9.71
N ASP A 23 -23.68 2.17 8.65
CA ASP A 23 -24.71 2.31 7.62
C ASP A 23 -26.12 2.10 8.19
N ILE A 24 -26.32 1.08 9.04
CA ILE A 24 -27.60 0.85 9.74
C ILE A 24 -27.97 2.05 10.63
N LEU A 25 -26.99 2.64 11.34
CA LEU A 25 -27.21 3.80 12.20
C LEU A 25 -27.46 5.09 11.41
N GLN A 26 -26.88 5.23 10.21
CA GLN A 26 -27.04 6.40 9.34
C GLN A 26 -28.31 6.36 8.48
N ASN A 27 -28.77 5.16 8.10
CA ASN A 27 -29.94 4.95 7.26
C ASN A 27 -31.30 5.06 8.00
N GLU A 28 -31.32 5.50 9.26
CA GLU A 28 -32.56 5.83 9.98
C GLU A 28 -33.29 7.08 9.45
N GLY A 29 -32.81 7.71 8.36
CA GLY A 29 -33.23 9.04 7.90
C GLY A 29 -33.79 9.12 6.49
N THR A 30 -34.98 8.58 6.22
CA THR A 30 -35.80 8.94 5.04
C THR A 30 -37.29 9.02 5.37
N ILE A 31 -37.80 8.03 6.11
CA ILE A 31 -39.22 7.95 6.46
C ILE A 31 -39.72 9.07 7.41
N PRO A 32 -38.91 9.64 8.35
CA PRO A 32 -39.37 10.74 9.20
C PRO A 32 -39.81 12.01 8.44
N LYS A 33 -39.19 12.32 7.30
CA LYS A 33 -39.52 13.52 6.51
C LYS A 33 -40.84 13.39 5.76
N GLU A 34 -41.16 12.20 5.26
CA GLU A 34 -42.43 11.93 4.59
C GLU A 34 -43.60 11.99 5.58
N ILE A 35 -43.37 11.52 6.81
CA ILE A 35 -44.30 11.67 7.94
C ILE A 35 -44.53 13.15 8.26
N GLU A 36 -43.48 13.96 8.38
CA GLU A 36 -43.60 15.40 8.65
C GLU A 36 -44.34 16.14 7.53
N ILE A 37 -44.09 15.81 6.26
CA ILE A 37 -44.78 16.42 5.11
C ILE A 37 -46.25 16.03 5.09
N LEU A 38 -46.58 14.77 5.33
CA LEU A 38 -47.96 14.29 5.37
C LEU A 38 -48.73 14.91 6.55
N ASP A 39 -48.10 14.98 7.73
CA ASP A 39 -48.67 15.64 8.92
C ASP A 39 -48.89 17.15 8.67
N PHE A 40 -47.95 17.83 8.03
CA PHE A 40 -48.12 19.23 7.63
C PHE A 40 -49.28 19.44 6.64
N GLN A 41 -49.38 18.58 5.62
CA GLN A 41 -50.48 18.63 4.63
C GLN A 41 -51.84 18.36 5.27
N ILE A 42 -51.93 17.41 6.19
CA ILE A 42 -53.15 17.13 6.94
C ILE A 42 -53.56 18.38 7.72
N ARG A 43 -52.64 18.99 8.49
CA ARG A 43 -52.93 20.22 9.27
C ARG A 43 -53.34 21.41 8.41
N GLU A 44 -52.73 21.58 7.23
CA GLU A 44 -53.08 22.68 6.33
C GLU A 44 -54.51 22.51 5.79
N LEU A 45 -54.89 21.28 5.41
CA LEU A 45 -56.22 20.95 4.92
C LEU A 45 -57.28 21.09 6.02
N GLU A 46 -56.98 20.62 7.24
CA GLU A 46 -57.85 20.79 8.41
C GLU A 46 -58.09 22.27 8.72
N SER A 47 -57.04 23.10 8.70
CA SER A 47 -57.18 24.54 8.94
C SER A 47 -58.02 25.26 7.87
N LYS A 48 -57.93 24.84 6.60
CA LYS A 48 -58.75 25.40 5.51
C LYS A 48 -60.22 25.01 5.68
N LEU A 49 -60.48 23.75 6.00
CA LEU A 49 -61.82 23.24 6.26
C LEU A 49 -62.48 23.98 7.43
N GLU A 50 -61.74 24.19 8.53
CA GLU A 50 -62.22 24.91 9.70
C GLU A 50 -62.58 26.37 9.39
N LYS A 51 -61.72 27.09 8.66
CA LYS A 51 -61.95 28.48 8.24
C LYS A 51 -63.18 28.63 7.35
N ASN A 52 -63.33 27.78 6.35
CA ASN A 52 -64.47 27.83 5.42
C ASN A 52 -65.78 27.47 6.13
N THR A 53 -65.75 26.47 7.03
CA THR A 53 -66.91 26.11 7.86
C THR A 53 -67.34 27.26 8.76
N HIS A 54 -66.38 27.99 9.36
CA HIS A 54 -66.68 29.15 10.18
C HIS A 54 -67.25 30.33 9.36
N LEU A 55 -66.74 30.56 8.15
CA LEU A 55 -67.26 31.58 7.23
C LEU A 55 -68.71 31.29 6.82
N ILE A 56 -69.03 30.04 6.48
CA ILE A 56 -70.41 29.62 6.15
C ILE A 56 -71.34 29.85 7.34
N LYS A 57 -70.94 29.46 8.56
CA LYS A 57 -71.73 29.72 9.77
C LYS A 57 -72.03 31.22 9.95
N ARG A 58 -71.03 32.08 9.73
CA ARG A 58 -71.20 33.54 9.83
C ARG A 58 -72.13 34.10 8.75
N ARG A 59 -72.00 33.63 7.51
CA ARG A 59 -72.86 34.07 6.39
C ARG A 59 -74.30 33.58 6.55
N ASN A 60 -74.52 32.37 7.04
CA ASN A 60 -75.85 31.87 7.38
C ASN A 60 -76.51 32.69 8.50
N ALA A 61 -75.75 33.14 9.50
CA ALA A 61 -76.27 34.05 10.51
C ALA A 61 -76.66 35.42 9.91
N HIS A 62 -75.86 35.95 8.99
CA HIS A 62 -76.17 37.19 8.26
C HIS A 62 -77.42 37.05 7.39
N LEU A 63 -77.55 35.94 6.66
CA LEU A 63 -78.72 35.64 5.84
C LEU A 63 -80.00 35.67 6.69
N LYS A 64 -79.98 35.01 7.85
CA LYS A 64 -81.11 35.00 8.78
C LYS A 64 -81.49 36.41 9.27
N ASN A 65 -80.50 37.28 9.49
CA ASN A 65 -80.77 38.68 9.86
C ASN A 65 -81.41 39.46 8.72
N VAL A 66 -80.91 39.32 7.49
CA VAL A 66 -81.48 39.98 6.30
C VAL A 66 -82.93 39.50 6.06
N GLU A 67 -83.22 38.21 6.24
CA GLU A 67 -84.57 37.66 6.13
C GLU A 67 -85.53 38.23 7.18
N LEU A 68 -85.06 38.42 8.41
CA LEU A 68 -85.83 39.08 9.47
C LEU A 68 -86.11 40.54 9.12
N GLU A 69 -85.14 41.27 8.57
CA GLU A 69 -85.30 42.66 8.12
C GLU A 69 -86.32 42.77 6.98
N ILE A 70 -86.25 41.88 5.98
CA ILE A 70 -87.23 41.81 4.88
C ILE A 70 -88.64 41.57 5.44
N THR A 71 -88.78 40.63 6.39
CA THR A 71 -90.07 40.32 7.02
C THR A 71 -90.64 41.53 7.76
N ALA A 72 -89.80 42.25 8.51
CA ALA A 72 -90.21 43.47 9.20
C ALA A 72 -90.60 44.61 8.23
N ILE A 73 -89.93 44.73 7.07
CA ILE A 73 -90.30 45.69 6.03
C ILE A 73 -91.66 45.30 5.42
N ARG A 74 -91.90 44.02 5.14
CA ARG A 74 -93.20 43.53 4.63
C ARG A 74 -94.35 43.81 5.58
N GLU A 75 -94.15 43.59 6.88
CA GLU A 75 -95.15 43.90 7.91
C GLU A 75 -95.48 45.40 7.94
N LYS A 76 -94.48 46.29 7.77
CA LYS A 76 -94.71 47.73 7.67
C LYS A 76 -95.48 48.11 6.41
N ILE A 77 -95.14 47.51 5.27
CA ILE A 77 -95.86 47.73 4.01
C ILE A 77 -97.33 47.32 4.16
N GLU A 78 -97.62 46.16 4.74
CA GLU A 78 -99.01 45.72 4.98
C GLU A 78 -99.74 46.67 5.94
N LYS A 79 -99.10 47.10 7.02
CA LYS A 79 -99.68 48.08 7.93
C LYS A 79 -99.99 49.42 7.24
N HIS A 80 -99.10 49.91 6.38
CA HIS A 80 -99.33 51.14 5.61
C HIS A 80 -100.43 50.96 4.55
N LYS A 81 -100.56 49.77 3.95
CA LYS A 81 -101.68 49.43 3.04
C LYS A 81 -103.03 49.40 3.76
N GLU A 82 -103.07 48.82 4.97
CA GLU A 82 -104.27 48.83 5.82
C GLU A 82 -104.68 50.27 6.14
N GLN A 83 -103.74 51.11 6.57
CA GLN A 83 -103.97 52.54 6.83
C GLN A 83 -104.42 53.29 5.57
N GLN A 84 -103.85 52.97 4.41
CA GLN A 84 -104.23 53.58 3.13
C GLN A 84 -105.70 53.33 2.77
N ASN A 85 -106.27 52.17 3.12
CA ASN A 85 -107.66 51.84 2.87
C ASN A 85 -108.65 52.64 3.75
N GLU A 86 -108.20 53.22 4.86
CA GLU A 86 -109.04 53.94 5.84
C GLU A 86 -109.05 55.48 5.63
N VAL A 87 -108.14 56.01 4.82
CA VAL A 87 -107.93 57.45 4.66
C VAL A 87 -108.93 58.08 3.69
N LYS A 88 -109.52 59.22 4.10
CA LYS A 88 -110.55 59.97 3.33
C LYS A 88 -109.99 61.15 2.51
N SER A 89 -108.72 61.50 2.69
CA SER A 89 -108.06 62.67 2.11
C SER A 89 -107.08 62.22 1.02
N ASN A 90 -107.22 62.74 -0.21
CA ASN A 90 -106.33 62.40 -1.32
C ASN A 90 -104.85 62.69 -1.00
N LYS A 91 -104.57 63.75 -0.24
CA LYS A 91 -103.19 64.14 0.12
C LYS A 91 -102.53 63.13 1.06
N ASP A 92 -103.31 62.57 1.99
CA ASP A 92 -102.83 61.56 2.94
C ASP A 92 -102.70 60.18 2.27
N PHE A 93 -103.57 59.88 1.29
CA PHE A 93 -103.46 58.70 0.42
C PHE A 93 -102.19 58.75 -0.44
N ASP A 94 -101.87 59.90 -1.03
CA ASP A 94 -100.66 60.10 -1.83
C ASP A 94 -99.39 60.01 -0.96
N LEU A 95 -99.43 60.50 0.29
CA LEU A 95 -98.31 60.40 1.24
C LEU A 95 -98.04 58.95 1.65
N LEU A 96 -99.08 58.18 1.98
CA LEU A 96 -98.98 56.75 2.29
C LEU A 96 -98.52 55.95 1.05
N SER A 97 -98.99 56.31 -0.14
CA SER A 97 -98.52 55.71 -1.40
C SER A 97 -97.01 55.92 -1.59
N ALA A 98 -96.50 57.12 -1.32
CA ALA A 98 -95.08 57.42 -1.41
C ALA A 98 -94.26 56.70 -0.32
N GLN A 99 -94.81 56.52 0.89
CA GLN A 99 -94.17 55.74 1.95
C GLN A 99 -94.10 54.25 1.61
N ILE A 100 -95.20 53.66 1.12
CA ILE A 100 -95.24 52.28 0.63
C ILE A 100 -94.22 52.07 -0.49
N GLU A 101 -94.13 53.00 -1.44
CA GLU A 101 -93.16 52.90 -2.54
C GLU A 101 -91.71 53.00 -2.04
N ASN A 102 -91.43 53.82 -1.04
CA ASN A 102 -90.11 53.89 -0.41
C ASN A 102 -89.77 52.60 0.36
N GLU A 103 -90.72 52.02 1.07
CA GLU A 103 -90.54 50.74 1.75
C GLU A 103 -90.37 49.58 0.77
N ARG A 104 -91.10 49.58 -0.36
CA ARG A 104 -90.88 48.62 -1.46
C ARG A 104 -89.49 48.73 -2.08
N ARG A 105 -88.96 49.95 -2.22
CA ARG A 105 -87.57 50.16 -2.66
C ARG A 105 -86.57 49.57 -1.66
N SER A 106 -86.80 49.81 -0.37
CA SER A 106 -85.99 49.24 0.72
C SER A 106 -86.08 47.69 0.75
N GLU A 107 -87.27 47.12 0.53
CA GLU A 107 -87.45 45.68 0.37
C GLU A 107 -86.64 45.15 -0.81
N ALA A 108 -86.69 45.80 -1.98
CA ALA A 108 -85.94 45.40 -3.16
C ALA A 108 -84.42 45.45 -2.93
N GLU A 109 -83.91 46.46 -2.20
CA GLU A 109 -82.51 46.55 -1.81
C GLU A 109 -82.09 45.39 -0.89
N LYS A 110 -82.93 45.05 0.10
CA LYS A 110 -82.68 43.92 1.02
C LYS A 110 -82.82 42.56 0.35
N GLU A 111 -83.74 42.41 -0.59
CA GLU A 111 -83.90 41.23 -1.44
C GLU A 111 -82.66 41.01 -2.32
N LYS A 112 -82.08 42.09 -2.86
CA LYS A 112 -80.79 42.03 -3.56
C LYS A 112 -79.67 41.60 -2.62
N GLU A 113 -79.57 42.19 -1.43
CA GLU A 113 -78.59 41.79 -0.41
C GLU A 113 -78.72 40.31 -0.04
N ARG A 114 -79.95 39.81 0.14
CA ARG A 114 -80.23 38.38 0.39
C ARG A 114 -79.67 37.52 -0.73
N MET A 115 -79.95 37.87 -1.99
CA MET A 115 -79.50 37.10 -3.14
C MET A 115 -77.97 37.08 -3.27
N ASP A 116 -77.29 38.20 -2.99
CA ASP A 116 -75.82 38.29 -2.99
C ASP A 116 -75.22 37.37 -1.90
N VAL A 117 -75.82 37.36 -0.70
CA VAL A 117 -75.37 36.50 0.42
C VAL A 117 -75.60 35.02 0.11
N VAL A 118 -76.74 34.67 -0.50
CA VAL A 118 -77.04 33.29 -0.93
C VAL A 118 -76.05 32.82 -1.98
N LEU A 119 -75.72 33.66 -2.98
CA LEU A 119 -74.69 33.33 -3.98
C LEU A 119 -73.31 33.12 -3.36
N GLU A 120 -72.96 33.89 -2.32
CA GLU A 120 -71.69 33.72 -1.59
C GLU A 120 -71.68 32.41 -0.80
N ILE A 121 -72.78 32.06 -0.12
CA ILE A 121 -72.94 30.77 0.59
C ILE A 121 -72.82 29.62 -0.41
N MET A 122 -73.54 29.66 -1.54
CA MET A 122 -73.47 28.61 -2.57
C MET A 122 -72.08 28.45 -3.17
N ARG A 123 -71.30 29.54 -3.30
CA ARG A 123 -69.90 29.47 -3.75
C ARG A 123 -69.01 28.80 -2.70
N LEU A 124 -69.18 29.15 -1.43
CA LEU A 124 -68.44 28.53 -0.33
C LEU A 124 -68.81 27.05 -0.16
N GLU A 125 -70.10 26.71 -0.27
CA GLU A 125 -70.60 25.34 -0.24
C GLU A 125 -70.11 24.54 -1.45
N ASN A 126 -70.14 25.09 -2.67
CA ASN A 126 -69.53 24.44 -3.84
C ASN A 126 -68.01 24.29 -3.69
N THR A 127 -67.33 25.21 -3.00
CA THR A 127 -65.91 25.03 -2.68
C THR A 127 -65.75 23.85 -1.75
N ILE A 128 -66.50 23.78 -0.65
CA ILE A 128 -66.51 22.63 0.27
C ILE A 128 -66.97 21.33 -0.40
N GLN A 129 -67.86 21.38 -1.39
CA GLN A 129 -68.42 20.21 -2.08
C GLN A 129 -67.51 19.72 -3.23
N SER A 130 -66.84 20.63 -3.95
CA SER A 130 -65.67 20.28 -4.77
C SER A 130 -64.54 19.70 -3.92
N GLU A 131 -64.58 20.02 -2.63
CA GLU A 131 -63.76 19.49 -1.54
C GLU A 131 -64.50 18.40 -0.71
N GLU A 132 -65.55 17.72 -1.19
CA GLU A 132 -65.99 16.42 -0.63
C GLU A 132 -64.86 15.38 -0.79
N GLY A 133 -63.94 15.66 -1.71
CA GLY A 133 -62.63 15.02 -1.76
C GLY A 133 -61.70 15.38 -0.59
N LEU A 134 -61.85 16.48 0.15
CA LEU A 134 -60.93 16.83 1.26
C LEU A 134 -61.09 15.92 2.47
N THR A 135 -62.32 15.64 2.92
CA THR A 135 -62.53 14.74 4.07
C THR A 135 -62.04 13.32 3.76
N ASN A 136 -62.27 12.86 2.53
CA ASN A 136 -61.72 11.60 2.03
C ASN A 136 -60.20 11.65 1.85
N LYS A 137 -59.64 12.74 1.32
CA LYS A 137 -58.18 12.93 1.23
C LYS A 137 -57.50 12.98 2.59
N ILE A 138 -58.14 13.58 3.59
CA ILE A 138 -57.67 13.59 4.98
C ILE A 138 -57.69 12.15 5.51
N SER A 139 -58.79 11.39 5.33
CA SER A 139 -58.85 10.00 5.81
C SER A 139 -57.84 9.08 5.10
N GLU A 140 -57.67 9.22 3.79
CA GLU A 140 -56.69 8.50 2.98
C GLU A 140 -55.25 8.82 3.43
N LYS A 141 -54.93 10.11 3.64
CA LYS A 141 -53.62 10.54 4.12
C LYS A 141 -53.35 10.09 5.56
N THR A 142 -54.35 10.10 6.44
CA THR A 142 -54.23 9.64 7.83
C THR A 142 -54.03 8.12 7.89
N ASN A 143 -54.71 7.34 7.04
CA ASN A 143 -54.49 5.89 6.92
C ASN A 143 -53.11 5.56 6.33
N SER A 144 -52.65 6.37 5.37
CA SER A 144 -51.31 6.25 4.82
C SER A 144 -50.25 6.55 5.88
N LEU A 145 -50.47 7.58 6.71
CA LEU A 145 -49.60 7.97 7.81
C LEU A 145 -49.51 6.86 8.88
N SER A 146 -50.62 6.26 9.28
CA SER A 146 -50.64 5.19 10.29
C SER A 146 -49.90 3.93 9.82
N THR A 147 -50.07 3.58 8.55
CA THR A 147 -49.35 2.46 7.90
C THR A 147 -47.83 2.71 7.93
N LEU A 148 -47.39 3.88 7.46
CA LEU A 148 -45.97 4.27 7.48
C LEU A 148 -45.35 4.29 8.89
N VAL A 149 -46.11 4.74 9.90
CA VAL A 149 -45.65 4.75 11.30
C VAL A 149 -45.42 3.32 11.82
N SER A 150 -46.32 2.39 11.52
CA SER A 150 -46.19 0.98 11.92
C SER A 150 -45.01 0.27 11.21
N GLU A 151 -44.82 0.55 9.92
CA GLU A 151 -43.68 0.03 9.16
C GLU A 151 -42.36 0.51 9.77
N LEU A 152 -42.28 1.78 10.15
CA LEU A 152 -41.12 2.36 10.82
C LEU A 152 -40.76 1.68 12.14
N GLN A 153 -41.76 1.34 12.96
CA GLN A 153 -41.53 0.63 14.22
C GLN A 153 -40.92 -0.75 13.96
N SER A 154 -41.45 -1.48 12.98
CA SER A 154 -40.93 -2.80 12.61
C SER A 154 -39.49 -2.74 12.06
N ILE A 155 -39.15 -1.69 11.31
CA ILE A 155 -37.80 -1.47 10.78
C ILE A 155 -36.82 -1.20 11.92
N ARG A 156 -37.20 -0.34 12.88
CA ARG A 156 -36.37 -0.03 14.07
C ARG A 156 -36.05 -1.27 14.90
N GLU A 157 -37.02 -2.16 15.11
CA GLU A 157 -36.80 -3.41 15.84
C GLU A 157 -35.83 -4.35 15.11
N LYS A 158 -35.97 -4.48 13.78
CA LYS A 158 -35.06 -5.28 12.95
C LYS A 158 -33.63 -4.71 12.97
N SER A 159 -33.47 -3.40 12.82
CA SER A 159 -32.18 -2.73 12.89
C SER A 159 -31.51 -2.96 14.26
N LYS A 160 -32.26 -2.91 15.36
CA LYS A 160 -31.74 -3.17 16.71
C LYS A 160 -31.17 -4.59 16.85
N HIS A 161 -31.87 -5.61 16.34
CA HIS A 161 -31.39 -6.98 16.35
C HIS A 161 -30.12 -7.17 15.51
N GLN A 162 -30.06 -6.55 14.33
CA GLN A 162 -28.87 -6.60 13.47
C GLN A 162 -27.65 -5.95 14.14
N LEU A 163 -27.82 -4.79 14.77
CA LEU A 163 -26.75 -4.10 15.50
C LEU A 163 -26.16 -4.97 16.62
N GLN A 164 -27.01 -5.67 17.37
CA GLN A 164 -26.55 -6.57 18.44
C GLN A 164 -25.69 -7.73 17.90
N SER A 165 -26.09 -8.33 16.77
CA SER A 165 -25.33 -9.41 16.14
C SER A 165 -23.97 -8.95 15.60
N LEU A 166 -23.88 -7.71 15.08
CA LEU A 166 -22.64 -7.13 14.59
C LEU A 166 -21.65 -6.85 15.72
N ASP A 167 -22.13 -6.41 16.88
CA ASP A 167 -21.29 -6.15 18.06
C ASP A 167 -20.59 -7.42 18.59
N GLU A 168 -21.31 -8.54 18.62
CA GLU A 168 -20.74 -9.84 19.01
C GLU A 168 -19.64 -10.28 18.03
N ALA A 169 -19.87 -10.13 16.72
CA ALA A 169 -18.91 -10.52 15.68
C ALA A 169 -17.65 -9.65 15.69
N ILE A 170 -17.78 -8.33 15.90
CA ILE A 170 -16.64 -7.41 16.02
C ILE A 170 -15.79 -7.75 17.25
N SER A 171 -16.43 -8.07 18.38
CA SER A 171 -15.73 -8.46 19.61
C SER A 171 -14.86 -9.72 19.42
N LEU A 172 -15.39 -10.73 18.70
CA LEU A 172 -14.64 -11.94 18.37
C LEU A 172 -13.41 -11.67 17.49
N LEU A 173 -13.56 -10.85 16.44
CA LEU A 173 -12.46 -10.48 15.54
C LEU A 173 -11.40 -9.65 16.26
N LYS A 174 -11.82 -8.72 17.14
CA LYS A 174 -10.92 -7.92 17.98
C LYS A 174 -10.01 -8.80 18.83
N ASN A 175 -10.58 -9.76 19.55
CA ASN A 175 -9.82 -10.68 20.40
C ASN A 175 -8.83 -11.54 19.58
N LYS A 176 -9.23 -11.99 18.39
CA LYS A 176 -8.37 -12.75 17.49
C LYS A 176 -7.15 -11.94 17.02
N ILE A 177 -7.35 -10.70 16.59
CA ILE A 177 -6.28 -9.83 16.06
C ILE A 177 -5.31 -9.42 17.17
N LEU A 178 -5.83 -9.04 18.35
CA LEU A 178 -5.03 -8.68 19.52
C LEU A 178 -4.08 -9.81 19.96
N SER A 179 -4.48 -11.07 19.80
CA SER A 179 -3.63 -12.23 20.14
C SER A 179 -2.42 -12.41 19.21
N VAL A 180 -2.40 -11.76 18.05
CA VAL A 180 -1.38 -11.93 17.01
C VAL A 180 -0.43 -10.73 16.92
N ASP A 181 -0.97 -9.51 16.87
CA ASP A 181 -0.17 -8.27 16.73
C ASP A 181 -0.92 -7.06 17.33
N GLU A 182 -0.55 -6.71 18.56
CA GLU A 182 -1.13 -5.59 19.33
C GLU A 182 -0.86 -4.23 18.67
N ASN A 183 0.36 -4.00 18.17
CA ASN A 183 0.75 -2.74 17.56
C ASN A 183 -0.03 -2.47 16.26
N LEU A 184 -0.27 -3.52 15.47
CA LEU A 184 -1.06 -3.42 14.24
C LEU A 184 -2.52 -3.09 14.54
N PHE A 185 -3.07 -3.67 15.61
CA PHE A 185 -4.43 -3.38 16.05
C PHE A 185 -4.59 -1.94 16.54
N GLU A 186 -3.67 -1.44 17.37
CA GLU A 186 -3.69 -0.04 17.83
C GLU A 186 -3.61 0.95 16.66
N LEU A 187 -2.79 0.64 15.65
CA LEU A 187 -2.70 1.43 14.43
C LEU A 187 -4.03 1.42 13.65
N PHE A 188 -4.67 0.26 13.51
CA PHE A 188 -5.99 0.13 12.89
C PHE A 188 -7.04 0.97 13.65
N GLU A 189 -7.14 0.83 14.98
CA GLU A 189 -8.11 1.60 15.78
C GLU A 189 -7.87 3.10 15.62
N THR A 190 -6.62 3.56 15.73
CA THR A 190 -6.24 4.97 15.58
C THR A 190 -6.69 5.55 14.22
N ILE A 191 -6.55 4.78 13.15
CA ILE A 191 -6.93 5.20 11.80
C ILE A 191 -8.46 5.14 11.63
N SER A 192 -9.11 4.06 12.09
CA SER A 192 -10.56 3.87 11.97
C SER A 192 -11.39 4.93 12.72
N CYS A 193 -10.83 5.54 13.78
CA CYS A 193 -11.45 6.68 14.46
C CYS A 193 -11.51 7.95 13.60
N ARG A 194 -10.72 8.03 12.52
CA ARG A 194 -10.59 9.22 11.67
C ARG A 194 -11.18 9.02 10.27
N VAL A 195 -11.18 7.79 9.76
CA VAL A 195 -11.64 7.45 8.42
C VAL A 195 -12.45 6.14 8.42
N ASN A 196 -13.49 6.09 7.59
CA ASN A 196 -14.38 4.92 7.46
C ASN A 196 -13.65 3.67 6.92
N ASP A 197 -12.66 3.87 6.04
CA ASP A 197 -11.86 2.79 5.46
C ASP A 197 -10.40 2.86 5.94
N ALA A 198 -10.09 2.18 7.05
CA ALA A 198 -8.73 2.08 7.58
C ALA A 198 -7.83 1.13 6.76
N VAL A 199 -8.43 0.12 6.14
CA VAL A 199 -7.82 -0.89 5.27
C VAL A 199 -8.51 -0.84 3.92
N VAL A 200 -7.74 -0.55 2.87
CA VAL A 200 -8.26 -0.34 1.53
C VAL A 200 -7.45 -1.08 0.48
N PRO A 201 -8.09 -1.56 -0.60
CA PRO A 201 -7.37 -2.08 -1.73
C PRO A 201 -6.61 -0.96 -2.45
N PHE A 202 -5.62 -1.34 -3.26
CA PHE A 202 -5.01 -0.40 -4.19
C PHE A 202 -5.83 -0.35 -5.47
N ASP A 203 -6.15 0.86 -5.94
CA ASP A 203 -6.74 1.09 -7.26
C ASP A 203 -5.81 1.96 -8.09
N ARG A 204 -5.36 1.43 -9.24
CA ARG A 204 -4.51 2.11 -10.24
C ARG A 204 -3.41 3.02 -9.65
N HIS A 205 -2.71 2.55 -8.60
CA HIS A 205 -1.57 3.23 -7.94
C HIS A 205 -1.89 4.37 -6.96
N ALA A 206 -3.15 4.51 -6.56
CA ALA A 206 -3.53 5.34 -5.42
C ALA A 206 -4.07 4.45 -4.29
N CYS A 207 -3.92 4.94 -3.07
CA CYS A 207 -4.73 4.43 -1.96
C CYS A 207 -6.21 4.65 -2.33
N SER A 208 -7.03 3.60 -2.40
CA SER A 208 -8.43 3.78 -2.83
C SER A 208 -9.26 4.59 -1.82
N GLY A 209 -8.80 4.69 -0.57
CA GLY A 209 -9.39 5.52 0.48
C GLY A 209 -9.02 6.99 0.32
N CYS A 210 -7.77 7.37 0.64
CA CYS A 210 -7.37 8.78 0.68
C CYS A 210 -7.04 9.37 -0.70
N ARG A 211 -7.07 8.57 -1.77
CA ARG A 211 -6.70 8.96 -3.15
C ARG A 211 -5.32 9.60 -3.29
N THR A 212 -4.53 9.60 -2.22
CA THR A 212 -3.13 9.98 -2.24
C THR A 212 -2.46 9.07 -3.26
N SER A 213 -2.03 9.71 -4.35
CA SER A 213 -1.22 9.09 -5.37
C SER A 213 0.02 8.54 -4.68
N ILE A 214 0.13 7.21 -4.62
CA ILE A 214 1.34 6.60 -4.09
C ILE A 214 2.37 6.80 -5.21
N PRO A 215 3.43 7.60 -4.99
CA PRO A 215 4.25 8.13 -6.07
C PRO A 215 4.71 7.04 -7.04
N ALA A 216 4.82 7.42 -8.32
CA ALA A 216 5.54 6.65 -9.32
C ALA A 216 7.01 6.56 -8.91
N SER A 217 7.31 5.60 -8.05
CA SER A 217 8.11 4.47 -8.46
C SER A 217 8.22 3.48 -7.30
N ARG A 218 7.50 2.37 -7.45
CA ARG A 218 7.91 1.08 -6.87
C ARG A 218 9.42 0.86 -7.03
N HIS A 219 10.00 1.40 -8.11
CA HIS A 219 11.42 1.42 -8.41
C HIS A 219 12.29 2.28 -7.46
N LEU A 220 11.94 3.50 -7.03
CA LEU A 220 12.69 4.22 -5.98
C LEU A 220 12.61 3.50 -4.63
N LYS A 221 11.43 3.00 -4.24
CA LYS A 221 11.27 2.18 -3.02
C LYS A 221 12.06 0.87 -3.09
N MET A 222 12.11 0.24 -4.27
CA MET A 222 12.92 -0.96 -4.51
C MET A 222 14.40 -0.60 -4.45
N ARG A 223 14.84 0.50 -5.06
CA ARG A 223 16.22 0.99 -4.97
C ARG A 223 16.64 1.19 -3.53
N GLU A 224 15.84 1.90 -2.74
CA GLU A 224 16.10 2.09 -1.30
C GLU A 224 16.16 0.75 -0.57
N SER A 225 15.21 -0.15 -0.82
CA SER A 225 15.20 -1.50 -0.23
C SER A 225 16.44 -2.31 -0.59
N VAL A 226 16.91 -2.20 -1.84
CA VAL A 226 18.12 -2.85 -2.34
C VAL A 226 19.35 -2.29 -1.63
N VAL A 227 19.47 -0.97 -1.54
CA VAL A 227 20.57 -0.31 -0.81
C VAL A 227 20.60 -0.77 0.64
N THR A 228 19.46 -0.73 1.35
CA THR A 228 19.36 -1.19 2.75
C THR A 228 19.77 -2.65 2.90
N TYR A 229 19.37 -3.53 1.97
CA TYR A 229 19.76 -4.93 2.04
C TYR A 229 21.26 -5.14 1.79
N ILE A 230 21.84 -4.41 0.84
CA ILE A 230 23.27 -4.49 0.55
C ILE A 230 24.09 -3.96 1.74
N GLU A 231 23.67 -2.86 2.37
CA GLU A 231 24.26 -2.36 3.62
C GLU A 231 24.14 -3.38 4.75
N TYR A 232 22.99 -4.06 4.86
CA TYR A 232 22.79 -5.16 5.80
C TYR A 232 23.78 -6.31 5.56
N LEU A 233 23.95 -6.76 4.31
CA LEU A 233 24.93 -7.80 3.97
C LEU A 233 26.36 -7.37 4.31
N HIS A 234 26.73 -6.13 3.95
CA HIS A 234 28.03 -5.56 4.31
C HIS A 234 28.27 -5.61 5.83
N ARG A 235 27.26 -5.24 6.63
CA ARG A 235 27.34 -5.30 8.10
C ARG A 235 27.45 -6.73 8.63
N ILE A 236 26.58 -7.64 8.21
CA ILE A 236 26.57 -9.03 8.69
C ILE A 236 27.88 -9.73 8.37
N ILE A 237 28.40 -9.59 7.14
CA ILE A 237 29.68 -10.21 6.77
C ILE A 237 30.84 -9.62 7.58
N THR A 238 30.83 -8.30 7.80
CA THR A 238 31.83 -7.65 8.67
C THR A 238 31.75 -8.22 10.09
N GLU A 239 30.55 -8.31 10.65
CA GLU A 239 30.30 -8.80 12.02
C GLU A 239 30.73 -10.25 12.18
N GLU A 240 30.44 -11.13 11.22
CA GLU A 240 30.88 -12.53 11.23
C GLU A 240 32.42 -12.67 11.17
N VAL A 241 33.09 -11.87 10.34
CA VAL A 241 34.57 -11.84 10.30
C VAL A 241 35.13 -11.42 11.67
N VAL A 242 34.61 -10.35 12.26
CA VAL A 242 35.05 -9.86 13.58
C VAL A 242 34.77 -10.89 14.68
N ASN A 243 33.62 -11.55 14.65
CA ASN A 243 33.27 -12.57 15.64
C ASN A 243 34.24 -13.76 15.59
N ILE A 244 34.60 -14.23 14.39
CA ILE A 244 35.56 -15.33 14.23
C ILE A 244 36.97 -14.93 14.68
N GLU A 245 37.41 -13.69 14.42
CA GLU A 245 38.69 -13.19 14.95
C GLU A 245 38.68 -13.17 16.49
N ARG A 246 37.58 -12.68 17.10
CA ARG A 246 37.41 -12.65 18.56
C ARG A 246 37.38 -14.04 19.20
N GLU A 247 36.80 -15.03 18.53
CA GLU A 247 36.76 -16.41 19.02
C GLU A 247 38.16 -17.06 19.07
N ASN A 248 39.12 -16.55 18.29
CA ASN A 248 40.46 -17.16 18.15
C ASN A 248 41.60 -16.38 18.80
N GLU A 249 41.35 -15.17 19.30
CA GLU A 249 42.34 -14.39 20.06
C GLU A 249 42.11 -14.47 21.58
N ASN A 250 43.20 -14.64 22.33
CA ASN A 250 43.25 -14.35 23.77
C ASN A 250 43.59 -12.86 24.06
N ASP A 251 43.87 -12.09 23.01
CA ASP A 251 44.24 -10.65 23.03
C ASP A 251 43.21 -9.81 22.21
N ALA A 252 43.49 -8.52 22.01
CA ALA A 252 42.56 -7.59 21.37
C ALA A 252 42.41 -7.85 19.85
N PRO A 253 41.19 -8.24 19.39
CA PRO A 253 40.91 -8.69 18.02
C PRO A 253 41.35 -7.67 16.98
N SER A 254 41.96 -8.14 15.90
CA SER A 254 42.21 -7.32 14.71
C SER A 254 40.91 -6.65 14.22
N VAL A 255 40.93 -5.33 14.11
CA VAL A 255 39.74 -4.51 13.78
C VAL A 255 39.78 -4.07 12.33
N PHE A 256 38.63 -4.07 11.66
CA PHE A 256 38.50 -3.45 10.34
C PHE A 256 38.86 -1.97 10.40
N ARG A 257 39.77 -1.53 9.52
CA ARG A 257 39.91 -0.12 9.16
C ARG A 257 38.74 0.25 8.25
N GLU A 258 37.91 1.16 8.72
CA GLU A 258 36.81 1.72 7.95
C GLU A 258 37.25 3.00 7.24
N ASP A 259 36.96 3.09 5.94
CA ASP A 259 37.09 4.31 5.17
C ASP A 259 35.74 4.65 4.52
N ASN A 260 35.14 5.73 5.00
CA ASN A 260 33.90 6.28 4.48
C ASN A 260 34.23 7.40 3.50
N TRP A 261 33.99 7.14 2.22
CA TRP A 261 34.41 8.01 1.13
C TRP A 261 33.22 8.45 0.29
N LYS A 262 33.38 9.62 -0.33
CA LYS A 262 32.41 10.20 -1.27
C LYS A 262 33.06 10.37 -2.63
N MET A 263 32.27 10.25 -3.69
CA MET A 263 32.77 10.55 -5.03
C MET A 263 33.01 12.06 -5.17
N PRO A 264 34.18 12.50 -5.69
CA PRO A 264 34.49 13.93 -5.79
C PRO A 264 33.58 14.71 -6.74
N ASN A 265 33.26 14.11 -7.90
CA ASN A 265 32.60 14.77 -9.03
C ASN A 265 31.25 14.14 -9.41
N SER A 266 30.79 13.16 -8.64
CA SER A 266 29.53 12.46 -8.89
C SER A 266 28.80 12.22 -7.56
N GLY A 267 27.49 12.05 -7.59
CA GLY A 267 26.72 11.80 -6.37
C GLY A 267 27.04 10.43 -5.76
N GLY A 268 26.93 10.32 -4.44
CA GLY A 268 27.08 9.04 -3.72
C GLY A 268 28.45 8.82 -3.09
N GLY A 269 28.80 7.56 -2.84
CA GLY A 269 30.01 7.17 -2.12
C GLY A 269 30.02 5.69 -1.76
N GLY A 270 30.75 5.35 -0.70
CA GLY A 270 30.83 3.98 -0.22
C GLY A 270 31.54 3.86 1.12
N ILE A 271 31.50 2.66 1.66
CA ILE A 271 32.21 2.28 2.89
C ILE A 271 33.13 1.13 2.52
N THR A 272 34.43 1.35 2.65
CA THR A 272 35.44 0.30 2.47
C THR A 272 35.85 -0.16 3.87
N ARG A 273 35.67 -1.44 4.18
CA ARG A 273 36.21 -2.05 5.39
C ARG A 273 37.32 -3.01 5.01
N VAL A 274 38.53 -2.77 5.49
CA VAL A 274 39.68 -3.65 5.26
C VAL A 274 40.26 -4.09 6.60
N LEU A 275 40.38 -5.40 6.80
CA LEU A 275 41.11 -6.04 7.88
C LEU A 275 42.37 -6.63 7.29
N GLU A 276 43.52 -6.35 7.91
CA GLU A 276 44.82 -6.87 7.51
C GLU A 276 45.55 -7.41 8.74
N ASN A 277 46.33 -8.46 8.53
CA ASN A 277 47.16 -9.10 9.56
C ASN A 277 46.36 -9.70 10.74
N GLY A 278 45.15 -10.17 10.48
CA GLY A 278 44.34 -10.91 11.46
C GLY A 278 44.90 -12.28 11.83
N SER A 279 44.38 -12.84 12.92
CA SER A 279 44.76 -14.17 13.41
C SER A 279 44.23 -15.28 12.49
N VAL A 280 42.98 -15.13 12.03
CA VAL A 280 42.29 -16.07 11.14
C VAL A 280 42.30 -15.58 9.69
N PHE A 281 42.00 -14.30 9.49
CA PHE A 281 41.93 -13.65 8.20
C PHE A 281 43.15 -12.78 8.00
N GLU A 282 44.03 -13.22 7.11
CA GLU A 282 45.24 -12.48 6.81
C GLU A 282 44.93 -11.17 6.08
N LYS A 283 43.94 -11.20 5.19
CA LYS A 283 43.34 -10.01 4.60
C LYS A 283 41.88 -10.27 4.30
N ALA A 284 41.00 -9.39 4.73
CA ALA A 284 39.59 -9.41 4.38
C ALA A 284 39.15 -8.00 4.01
N GLY A 285 38.45 -7.84 2.91
CA GLY A 285 37.76 -6.59 2.67
C GLY A 285 36.32 -6.79 2.23
N VAL A 286 35.50 -5.90 2.76
CA VAL A 286 34.05 -5.87 2.61
C VAL A 286 33.73 -4.46 2.16
N ASN A 287 33.46 -4.30 0.86
CA ASN A 287 33.23 -2.99 0.26
C ASN A 287 31.75 -2.81 -0.02
N PHE A 288 31.18 -1.73 0.49
CA PHE A 288 29.88 -1.23 0.12
C PHE A 288 30.04 0.00 -0.79
N SER A 289 29.23 0.06 -1.83
CA SER A 289 29.15 1.23 -2.70
C SER A 289 27.71 1.57 -3.05
N ASN A 290 27.45 2.87 -3.17
CA ASN A 290 26.19 3.45 -3.59
C ASN A 290 26.51 4.73 -4.37
N VAL A 291 26.68 4.58 -5.68
CA VAL A 291 27.20 5.61 -6.58
C VAL A 291 26.18 6.02 -7.62
N LYS A 292 26.17 7.31 -7.93
CA LYS A 292 25.42 7.92 -9.03
C LYS A 292 26.40 8.71 -9.89
N GLY A 293 26.18 8.71 -11.19
CA GLY A 293 27.00 9.50 -12.09
C GLY A 293 26.47 9.48 -13.51
N SER A 294 27.24 10.10 -14.40
CA SER A 294 26.95 10.14 -15.83
C SER A 294 28.01 9.37 -16.60
N LEU A 295 27.58 8.48 -17.49
CA LEU A 295 28.47 7.78 -18.43
C LEU A 295 28.88 8.75 -19.53
N SER A 296 30.15 9.15 -19.55
CA SER A 296 30.70 9.98 -20.63
C SER A 296 30.64 9.27 -21.98
N GLU A 297 30.62 10.00 -23.10
CA GLU A 297 30.64 9.42 -24.45
C GLU A 297 31.77 8.41 -24.66
N LYS A 298 32.96 8.72 -24.15
CA LYS A 298 34.13 7.85 -24.25
C LYS A 298 33.92 6.53 -23.51
N LEU A 299 33.30 6.59 -22.32
CA LEU A 299 33.02 5.41 -21.51
C LEU A 299 31.84 4.61 -22.07
N ALA A 300 30.81 5.30 -22.55
CA ALA A 300 29.65 4.70 -23.18
C ALA A 300 30.03 3.92 -24.45
N THR A 301 30.85 4.52 -25.32
CA THR A 301 31.39 3.87 -26.53
C THR A 301 32.17 2.61 -26.19
N ARG A 302 33.02 2.65 -25.14
CA ARG A 302 33.80 1.48 -24.71
C ARG A 302 32.92 0.36 -24.16
N LEU A 303 31.83 0.71 -23.48
CA LEU A 303 30.86 -0.23 -22.93
C LEU A 303 29.79 -0.69 -23.94
N ASN A 304 29.91 -0.28 -25.21
CA ASN A 304 28.88 -0.50 -26.23
C ASN A 304 27.48 -0.07 -25.76
N THR A 305 27.40 1.09 -25.11
CA THR A 305 26.16 1.69 -24.61
C THR A 305 26.09 3.17 -25.00
N MET A 306 24.96 3.82 -24.74
CA MET A 306 24.76 5.25 -25.00
C MET A 306 25.17 6.08 -23.77
N PRO A 307 25.58 7.34 -23.95
CA PRO A 307 25.71 8.29 -22.84
C PRO A 307 24.41 8.33 -22.05
N SER A 308 24.51 8.21 -20.74
CA SER A 308 23.34 8.02 -19.87
C SER A 308 23.72 8.31 -18.43
N ASP A 309 22.77 8.76 -17.63
CA ASP A 309 22.94 8.75 -16.19
C ASP A 309 22.81 7.32 -15.66
N PHE A 310 23.48 7.02 -14.55
CA PHE A 310 23.44 5.71 -13.93
C PHE A 310 23.36 5.78 -12.41
N PHE A 311 22.82 4.71 -11.86
CA PHE A 311 22.88 4.41 -10.44
C PHE A 311 23.42 2.98 -10.29
N ALA A 312 24.37 2.79 -9.38
CA ALA A 312 24.88 1.48 -9.05
C ALA A 312 25.08 1.35 -7.54
N THR A 313 24.62 0.23 -6.99
CA THR A 313 24.90 -0.13 -5.60
C THR A 313 25.32 -1.59 -5.52
N GLY A 314 26.22 -1.91 -4.60
CA GLY A 314 26.73 -3.26 -4.47
C GLY A 314 27.56 -3.48 -3.23
N VAL A 315 27.63 -4.75 -2.83
CA VAL A 315 28.61 -5.27 -1.88
C VAL A 315 29.59 -6.15 -2.64
N SER A 316 30.88 -5.96 -2.38
CA SER A 316 31.95 -6.78 -2.94
C SER A 316 32.87 -7.23 -1.81
N VAL A 317 33.06 -8.53 -1.69
CA VAL A 317 33.79 -9.14 -0.58
C VAL A 317 34.84 -10.07 -1.12
N VAL A 318 36.06 -9.94 -0.60
CA VAL A 318 37.13 -10.91 -0.80
C VAL A 318 37.78 -11.20 0.55
N ILE A 319 37.91 -12.48 0.86
CA ILE A 319 38.49 -12.95 2.12
C ILE A 319 39.64 -13.90 1.81
N HIS A 320 40.83 -13.56 2.32
CA HIS A 320 42.05 -14.35 2.29
C HIS A 320 42.38 -14.83 3.70
N PRO A 321 42.02 -16.07 4.06
CA PRO A 321 42.40 -16.66 5.33
C PRO A 321 43.91 -16.86 5.44
N LYS A 322 44.41 -16.79 6.67
CA LYS A 322 45.82 -17.07 7.00
C LYS A 322 46.13 -18.56 6.87
N ASN A 323 45.21 -19.42 7.33
CA ASN A 323 45.39 -20.87 7.29
C ASN A 323 45.17 -21.43 5.87
N PRO A 324 46.13 -22.19 5.28
CA PRO A 324 46.01 -22.80 3.95
C PRO A 324 44.83 -23.75 3.76
N PHE A 325 44.28 -24.32 4.84
CA PHE A 325 43.14 -25.23 4.78
C PHE A 325 41.79 -24.51 4.72
N VAL A 326 41.77 -23.20 4.96
CA VAL A 326 40.58 -22.37 4.74
C VAL A 326 40.66 -21.78 3.33
N PRO A 327 39.66 -22.02 2.46
CA PRO A 327 39.65 -21.48 1.11
C PRO A 327 39.51 -19.96 1.12
N THR A 328 40.07 -19.29 0.11
CA THR A 328 39.66 -17.92 -0.20
C THR A 328 38.24 -17.92 -0.74
N ALA A 329 37.45 -16.93 -0.37
CA ALA A 329 36.10 -16.74 -0.88
C ALA A 329 35.90 -15.34 -1.43
N HIS A 330 35.05 -15.26 -2.44
CA HIS A 330 34.59 -14.03 -3.03
C HIS A 330 33.07 -14.06 -3.14
N CYS A 331 32.43 -12.92 -2.86
CA CYS A 331 31.06 -12.69 -3.29
C CYS A 331 30.86 -11.24 -3.73
N ASN A 332 29.98 -11.08 -4.72
CA ASN A 332 29.56 -9.78 -5.21
C ASN A 332 28.04 -9.81 -5.38
N TYR A 333 27.34 -8.80 -4.90
CA TYR A 333 25.91 -8.63 -5.13
C TYR A 333 25.65 -7.17 -5.44
N ARG A 334 25.11 -6.91 -6.64
CA ARG A 334 24.99 -5.56 -7.18
C ARG A 334 23.68 -5.35 -7.93
N TYR A 335 23.31 -4.08 -8.00
CA TYR A 335 22.16 -3.59 -8.72
C TYR A 335 22.55 -2.35 -9.51
N PHE A 336 22.12 -2.30 -10.76
CA PHE A 336 22.46 -1.23 -11.69
C PHE A 336 21.21 -0.69 -12.37
N GLU A 337 21.16 0.62 -12.57
CA GLU A 337 20.12 1.34 -13.29
C GLU A 337 20.76 2.32 -14.27
N GLN A 338 20.17 2.45 -15.46
CA GLN A 338 20.57 3.37 -16.52
C GLN A 338 19.40 4.29 -16.88
N TYR A 339 19.68 5.57 -17.12
CA TYR A 339 18.69 6.63 -17.35
C TYR A 339 19.01 7.44 -18.60
N ASP A 340 17.97 7.88 -19.32
CA ASP A 340 18.13 8.87 -20.37
C ASP A 340 18.32 10.29 -19.80
N SER A 341 18.56 11.26 -20.69
CA SER A 341 18.75 12.67 -20.33
C SER A 341 17.52 13.33 -19.67
N ASN A 342 16.35 12.71 -19.79
CA ASN A 342 15.10 13.18 -19.17
C ASN A 342 14.85 12.52 -17.81
N GLY A 343 15.76 11.65 -17.34
CA GLY A 343 15.61 10.91 -16.09
C GLY A 343 14.70 9.69 -16.18
N THR A 344 14.36 9.23 -17.38
CA THR A 344 13.56 8.02 -17.60
C THR A 344 14.44 6.78 -17.48
N LEU A 345 13.99 5.79 -16.71
CA LEU A 345 14.71 4.52 -16.58
C LEU A 345 14.73 3.76 -17.91
N LEU A 346 15.93 3.51 -18.44
CA LEU A 346 16.16 2.74 -19.66
C LEU A 346 16.33 1.25 -19.37
N LYS A 347 17.19 0.92 -18.41
CA LYS A 347 17.54 -0.45 -18.07
C LYS A 347 17.81 -0.56 -16.58
N ALA A 348 17.39 -1.66 -15.98
CA ALA A 348 17.77 -2.02 -14.62
C ALA A 348 18.04 -3.52 -14.56
N TRP A 349 19.04 -3.93 -13.81
CA TRP A 349 19.37 -5.35 -13.66
C TRP A 349 20.14 -5.64 -12.38
N PHE A 350 20.04 -6.88 -11.93
CA PHE A 350 20.85 -7.43 -10.88
C PHE A 350 22.00 -8.26 -11.45
N GLY A 351 23.11 -8.24 -10.73
CA GLY A 351 24.25 -9.11 -10.97
C GLY A 351 24.87 -9.54 -9.66
N GLY A 352 25.60 -10.64 -9.68
CA GLY A 352 26.28 -11.13 -8.50
C GLY A 352 26.71 -12.58 -8.60
N GLY A 353 27.11 -13.09 -7.45
CA GLY A 353 27.64 -14.44 -7.34
C GLY A 353 28.46 -14.62 -6.08
N ALA A 354 28.79 -15.88 -5.84
CA ALA A 354 29.72 -16.28 -4.80
C ALA A 354 30.54 -17.46 -5.32
N ASP A 355 31.83 -17.46 -5.05
CA ASP A 355 32.75 -18.51 -5.47
C ASP A 355 33.80 -18.82 -4.39
N LEU A 356 34.31 -20.06 -4.48
CA LEU A 356 35.24 -20.63 -3.50
C LEU A 356 36.55 -21.02 -4.18
N THR A 357 37.67 -20.61 -3.59
CA THR A 357 39.03 -20.85 -4.08
C THR A 357 39.86 -21.58 -3.01
N PRO A 358 39.76 -22.91 -2.92
CA PRO A 358 40.58 -23.71 -2.02
C PRO A 358 42.03 -23.80 -2.49
N TYR A 359 42.94 -23.96 -1.52
CA TYR A 359 44.34 -24.30 -1.76
C TYR A 359 44.54 -25.81 -1.59
N PHE A 360 43.97 -26.35 -0.52
CA PHE A 360 43.88 -27.78 -0.23
C PHE A 360 42.41 -28.17 -0.15
N PRO A 361 41.85 -28.83 -1.18
CA PRO A 361 40.41 -29.07 -1.26
C PRO A 361 39.94 -30.13 -0.26
N TYR A 362 38.77 -29.89 0.31
CA TYR A 362 37.96 -30.85 1.06
C TYR A 362 36.62 -31.01 0.35
N LEU A 363 36.29 -32.24 -0.07
CA LEU A 363 35.08 -32.49 -0.86
C LEU A 363 33.83 -32.07 -0.09
N GLU A 364 33.78 -32.35 1.21
CA GLU A 364 32.65 -32.01 2.06
C GLU A 364 32.42 -30.50 2.19
N ASP A 365 33.48 -29.69 2.15
CA ASP A 365 33.37 -28.24 2.23
C ASP A 365 32.91 -27.65 0.89
N ILE A 366 33.42 -28.19 -0.23
CA ILE A 366 32.97 -27.84 -1.59
C ILE A 366 31.48 -28.20 -1.73
N GLN A 367 31.09 -29.40 -1.33
CA GLN A 367 29.70 -29.86 -1.37
C GLN A 367 28.79 -29.02 -0.47
N HIS A 368 29.23 -28.68 0.75
CA HIS A 368 28.47 -27.79 1.64
C HIS A 368 28.22 -26.43 0.98
N PHE A 369 29.27 -25.83 0.41
CA PHE A 369 29.16 -24.55 -0.28
C PHE A 369 28.18 -24.60 -1.44
N HIS A 370 28.36 -25.55 -2.36
CA HIS A 370 27.52 -25.72 -3.55
C HIS A 370 26.07 -26.10 -3.20
N ARG A 371 25.85 -26.97 -2.20
CA ARG A 371 24.51 -27.36 -1.75
C ARG A 371 23.76 -26.20 -1.12
N THR A 372 24.45 -25.38 -0.33
CA THR A 372 23.85 -24.20 0.32
C THR A 372 23.40 -23.18 -0.74
N LEU A 373 24.21 -22.95 -1.77
CA LEU A 373 23.85 -22.07 -2.89
C LEU A 373 22.71 -22.68 -3.74
N LYS A 374 22.73 -23.98 -4.02
CA LYS A 374 21.65 -24.67 -4.76
C LYS A 374 20.32 -24.57 -4.03
N ASN A 375 20.31 -24.79 -2.71
CA ASN A 375 19.11 -24.64 -1.87
C ASN A 375 18.58 -23.21 -1.82
N ALA A 376 19.44 -22.20 -2.01
CA ALA A 376 19.01 -20.81 -2.12
C ALA A 376 18.37 -20.53 -3.48
N CYS A 377 18.95 -21.07 -4.56
CA CYS A 377 18.41 -20.94 -5.91
C CYS A 377 17.06 -21.66 -6.06
N SER A 378 16.91 -22.86 -5.50
CA SER A 378 15.71 -23.70 -5.64
C SER A 378 14.43 -23.10 -5.03
N LYS A 379 14.53 -22.00 -4.28
CA LYS A 379 13.39 -21.24 -3.74
C LYS A 379 12.73 -20.34 -4.79
N HIS A 380 13.30 -20.25 -5.99
CA HIS A 380 12.89 -19.31 -7.04
C HIS A 380 12.62 -20.07 -8.35
N GLU A 381 11.37 -20.06 -8.80
CA GLU A 381 10.86 -20.91 -9.89
C GLU A 381 11.57 -20.75 -11.24
N ASN A 382 12.16 -19.59 -11.53
CA ASN A 382 12.76 -19.26 -12.83
C ASN A 382 14.30 -19.17 -12.80
N LEU A 383 14.94 -19.58 -11.71
CA LEU A 383 16.36 -19.34 -11.48
C LEU A 383 17.09 -20.66 -11.28
N SER A 384 17.97 -20.98 -12.23
CA SER A 384 18.66 -22.28 -12.27
C SER A 384 20.05 -22.18 -11.64
N TYR A 385 20.25 -22.96 -10.58
CA TYR A 385 21.57 -23.19 -10.00
C TYR A 385 22.55 -23.71 -11.06
N ASP A 386 22.14 -24.69 -11.88
CA ASP A 386 23.02 -25.33 -12.86
C ASP A 386 23.50 -24.30 -13.91
N LEU A 387 22.62 -23.42 -14.36
CA LEU A 387 22.96 -22.31 -15.26
C LEU A 387 23.98 -21.35 -14.63
N TYR A 388 23.74 -20.91 -13.39
CA TYR A 388 24.62 -19.95 -12.73
C TYR A 388 25.93 -20.57 -12.28
N LYS A 389 25.94 -21.86 -11.98
CA LYS A 389 27.16 -22.62 -11.73
C LYS A 389 28.00 -22.71 -13.00
N GLN A 390 27.40 -23.07 -14.13
CA GLN A 390 28.11 -23.10 -15.41
C GLN A 390 28.68 -21.72 -15.77
N LYS A 391 27.89 -20.65 -15.61
CA LYS A 391 28.39 -19.28 -15.81
C LYS A 391 29.54 -18.92 -14.88
N CYS A 392 29.57 -19.45 -13.66
CA CYS A 392 30.65 -19.24 -12.71
C CYS A 392 31.94 -19.91 -13.19
N ASP A 393 31.83 -21.16 -13.62
CA ASP A 393 32.94 -21.94 -14.17
C ASP A 393 33.55 -21.28 -15.41
N ASP A 394 32.69 -20.78 -16.32
CA ASP A 394 33.10 -20.09 -17.54
C ASP A 394 33.74 -18.73 -17.26
N TYR A 395 33.20 -17.97 -16.29
CA TYR A 395 33.69 -16.63 -15.97
C TYR A 395 35.04 -16.66 -15.24
N PHE A 396 35.20 -17.55 -14.26
CA PHE A 396 36.41 -17.65 -13.44
C PHE A 396 37.44 -18.62 -14.03
N PHE A 397 37.67 -18.56 -15.34
CA PHE A 397 38.64 -19.39 -16.05
C PHE A 397 39.90 -18.59 -16.41
N LEU A 398 41.08 -19.20 -16.28
CA LEU A 398 42.36 -18.62 -16.69
C LEU A 398 42.85 -19.30 -17.97
N PRO A 399 42.64 -18.72 -19.17
CA PRO A 399 42.97 -19.35 -20.45
C PRO A 399 44.45 -19.74 -20.58
N HIS A 400 45.36 -18.91 -20.11
CA HIS A 400 46.80 -19.15 -20.21
C HIS A 400 47.33 -20.22 -19.25
N ARG A 401 46.52 -20.62 -18.27
CA ARG A 401 46.80 -21.73 -17.33
C ARG A 401 45.94 -22.96 -17.59
N ASN A 402 44.90 -22.84 -18.42
CA ASN A 402 43.91 -23.87 -18.67
C ASN A 402 43.30 -24.44 -17.37
N GLU A 403 43.00 -23.56 -16.41
CA GLU A 403 42.47 -23.92 -15.09
C GLU A 403 41.41 -22.88 -14.65
N THR A 404 40.40 -23.31 -13.89
CA THR A 404 39.53 -22.38 -13.17
C THR A 404 40.27 -21.76 -11.98
N ARG A 405 39.84 -20.56 -11.55
CA ARG A 405 40.41 -19.86 -10.38
C ARG A 405 40.27 -20.70 -9.10
N GLY A 406 39.15 -21.41 -8.99
CA GLY A 406 38.78 -22.25 -7.86
C GLY A 406 37.75 -23.30 -8.26
N VAL A 407 36.91 -23.71 -7.31
CA VAL A 407 35.86 -24.73 -7.53
C VAL A 407 34.53 -24.14 -7.99
N GLY A 408 34.49 -22.82 -8.21
CA GLY A 408 33.30 -22.12 -8.68
C GLY A 408 32.29 -21.87 -7.56
N GLY A 409 31.02 -21.85 -7.94
CA GLY A 409 29.91 -21.46 -7.09
C GLY A 409 28.71 -21.07 -7.95
N ILE A 410 28.27 -19.82 -7.86
CA ILE A 410 27.27 -19.24 -8.77
C ILE A 410 27.72 -17.89 -9.29
N PHE A 411 27.41 -17.58 -10.54
CA PHE A 411 27.60 -16.28 -11.16
C PHE A 411 26.41 -15.93 -12.06
N PHE A 412 25.90 -14.71 -11.91
CA PHE A 412 24.83 -14.18 -12.72
C PHE A 412 25.05 -12.69 -12.99
N ASP A 413 24.59 -12.26 -14.16
CA ASP A 413 24.60 -10.86 -14.54
C ASP A 413 23.40 -10.59 -15.44
N TYR A 414 23.03 -9.31 -15.55
CA TYR A 414 21.93 -8.84 -16.39
C TYR A 414 20.56 -9.49 -16.08
N LEU A 415 20.26 -9.80 -14.81
CA LEU A 415 18.94 -10.28 -14.40
C LEU A 415 17.93 -9.13 -14.37
N ASN A 416 17.10 -9.02 -15.42
CA ASN A 416 16.18 -7.90 -15.67
C ASN A 416 14.73 -8.29 -15.99
N ASP A 417 14.42 -9.59 -16.04
CA ASP A 417 13.10 -10.14 -16.38
C ASP A 417 12.02 -9.75 -15.36
N ASN A 418 12.32 -9.82 -14.06
CA ASN A 418 11.43 -9.36 -13.00
C ASN A 418 12.25 -8.85 -11.79
N LEU A 419 12.43 -7.54 -11.70
CA LEU A 419 13.30 -6.91 -10.70
C LEU A 419 12.94 -7.27 -9.25
N LEU A 420 11.67 -7.52 -8.93
CA LEU A 420 11.25 -7.86 -7.58
C LEU A 420 11.59 -9.31 -7.23
N LYS A 421 11.29 -10.25 -8.14
CA LYS A 421 11.70 -11.65 -7.96
C LYS A 421 13.22 -11.76 -7.93
N ASN A 422 13.92 -11.00 -8.77
CA ASN A 422 15.39 -10.96 -8.81
C ASN A 422 15.98 -10.37 -7.53
N PHE A 423 15.32 -9.39 -6.92
CA PHE A 423 15.72 -8.89 -5.61
C PHE A 423 15.54 -9.93 -4.50
N GLU A 424 14.40 -10.65 -4.46
CA GLU A 424 14.21 -11.75 -3.51
C GLU A 424 15.23 -12.88 -3.69
N PHE A 425 15.61 -13.16 -4.94
CA PHE A 425 16.69 -14.09 -5.26
C PHE A 425 18.03 -13.59 -4.74
N LEU A 426 18.40 -12.35 -5.05
CA LEU A 426 19.64 -11.73 -4.58
C LEU A 426 19.72 -11.77 -3.04
N LYS A 427 18.60 -11.54 -2.34
CA LYS A 427 18.52 -11.72 -0.88
C LYS A 427 18.78 -13.16 -0.43
N SER A 428 18.20 -14.11 -1.16
CA SER A 428 18.35 -15.53 -0.85
C SER A 428 19.78 -16.00 -0.99
N VAL A 429 20.46 -15.65 -2.09
CA VAL A 429 21.86 -16.05 -2.34
C VAL A 429 22.85 -15.26 -1.49
N GLY A 430 22.60 -13.96 -1.25
CA GLY A 430 23.40 -13.13 -0.35
C GLY A 430 23.45 -13.69 1.07
N ASN A 431 22.29 -14.04 1.61
CA ASN A 431 22.20 -14.68 2.93
C ASN A 431 22.77 -16.10 2.94
N ALA A 432 22.73 -16.80 1.80
CA ALA A 432 23.29 -18.14 1.68
C ALA A 432 24.82 -18.15 1.71
N PHE A 433 25.49 -17.11 1.19
CA PHE A 433 26.95 -17.00 1.26
C PHE A 433 27.48 -17.09 2.69
N VAL A 434 26.87 -16.35 3.62
CA VAL A 434 27.24 -16.36 5.06
C VAL A 434 27.16 -17.78 5.62
N LYS A 435 26.08 -18.51 5.30
CA LYS A 435 25.84 -19.90 5.73
C LYS A 435 26.74 -20.92 5.01
N ALA A 436 27.19 -20.59 3.81
CA ALA A 436 28.02 -21.45 2.99
C ALA A 436 29.50 -21.37 3.40
N TYR A 437 30.01 -20.15 3.67
CA TYR A 437 31.44 -19.92 3.84
C TYR A 437 31.91 -19.98 5.30
N PHE A 438 31.28 -19.25 6.22
CA PHE A 438 31.80 -19.13 7.60
C PHE A 438 31.85 -20.45 8.38
N PRO A 439 30.94 -21.43 8.19
CA PRO A 439 31.11 -22.76 8.79
C PRO A 439 32.39 -23.48 8.35
N ILE A 440 32.84 -23.28 7.09
CA ILE A 440 34.10 -23.82 6.59
C ILE A 440 35.27 -23.16 7.32
N VAL A 441 35.23 -21.83 7.49
CA VAL A 441 36.25 -21.10 8.25
C VAL A 441 36.34 -21.62 9.68
N LYS A 442 35.22 -21.70 10.40
CA LYS A 442 35.17 -22.18 11.79
C LYS A 442 35.72 -23.60 11.94
N LYS A 443 35.45 -24.47 10.97
CA LYS A 443 35.93 -25.86 10.96
C LYS A 443 37.44 -25.97 10.73
N ARG A 444 38.00 -25.16 9.82
CA ARG A 444 39.36 -25.36 9.28
C ARG A 444 40.42 -24.43 9.88
N ASN A 445 40.05 -23.28 10.44
CA ASN A 445 41.04 -22.24 10.79
C ASN A 445 42.07 -22.67 11.86
N LEU A 446 41.73 -23.65 12.71
CA LEU A 446 42.60 -24.19 13.75
C LEU A 446 43.44 -25.40 13.31
N GLU A 447 43.29 -25.89 12.07
CA GLU A 447 44.05 -27.03 11.59
C GLU A 447 45.55 -26.67 11.47
N PRO A 448 46.48 -27.42 12.07
CA PRO A 448 47.91 -27.12 12.01
C PRO A 448 48.45 -27.34 10.59
N TYR A 449 49.23 -26.38 10.08
CA TYR A 449 49.85 -26.45 8.76
C TYR A 449 51.37 -26.24 8.83
N SER A 450 52.08 -26.80 7.86
CA SER A 450 53.51 -26.69 7.68
C SER A 450 53.91 -25.42 6.90
N SER A 451 55.18 -25.03 7.00
CA SER A 451 55.73 -23.95 6.18
C SER A 451 55.61 -24.23 4.68
N GLN A 452 55.68 -25.51 4.27
CA GLN A 452 55.52 -25.92 2.88
C GLN A 452 54.09 -25.69 2.37
N GLU A 453 53.07 -26.05 3.16
CA GLU A 453 51.67 -25.82 2.80
C GLU A 453 51.36 -24.33 2.71
N ARG A 454 52.00 -23.52 3.56
CA ARG A 454 51.94 -22.07 3.48
C ARG A 454 52.59 -21.53 2.20
N GLU A 455 53.76 -22.01 1.81
CA GLU A 455 54.40 -21.62 0.54
C GLU A 455 53.53 -21.99 -0.67
N PHE A 456 52.87 -23.15 -0.64
CA PHE A 456 51.93 -23.54 -1.69
C PHE A 456 50.70 -22.62 -1.76
N GLN A 457 50.16 -22.22 -0.60
CA GLN A 457 49.08 -21.22 -0.53
C GLN A 457 49.50 -19.91 -1.20
N LEU A 458 50.69 -19.39 -0.88
CA LEU A 458 51.23 -18.15 -1.47
C LEU A 458 51.44 -18.27 -2.98
N TYR A 459 51.89 -19.43 -3.45
CA TYR A 459 52.00 -19.75 -4.87
C TYR A 459 50.61 -19.75 -5.56
N ARG A 460 49.62 -20.43 -4.99
CA ARG A 460 48.26 -20.50 -5.56
C ARG A 460 47.54 -19.15 -5.52
N ARG A 461 47.80 -18.30 -4.53
CA ARG A 461 47.36 -16.89 -4.52
C ARG A 461 47.85 -16.10 -5.74
N GLY A 462 48.97 -16.51 -6.35
CA GLY A 462 49.46 -15.97 -7.62
C GLY A 462 48.43 -16.08 -8.73
N ARG A 463 47.69 -17.19 -8.78
CA ARG A 463 46.60 -17.39 -9.76
C ARG A 463 45.41 -16.50 -9.50
N TYR A 464 45.11 -16.20 -8.24
CA TYR A 464 44.06 -15.26 -7.88
C TYR A 464 44.40 -13.85 -8.39
N VAL A 465 45.66 -13.43 -8.22
CA VAL A 465 46.16 -12.14 -8.75
C VAL A 465 46.17 -12.13 -10.28
N GLU A 466 46.66 -13.20 -10.92
CA GLU A 466 46.64 -13.34 -12.39
C GLU A 466 45.23 -13.16 -12.94
N PHE A 467 44.22 -13.79 -12.33
CA PHE A 467 42.83 -13.63 -12.78
C PHE A 467 42.32 -12.19 -12.61
N ASN A 468 42.47 -11.62 -11.41
CA ASN A 468 41.92 -10.30 -11.11
C ASN A 468 42.54 -9.20 -11.98
N LEU A 469 43.84 -9.28 -12.30
CA LEU A 469 44.52 -8.26 -13.10
C LEU A 469 44.36 -8.46 -14.61
N LEU A 470 44.16 -9.68 -15.09
CA LEU A 470 44.13 -9.97 -16.54
C LEU A 470 42.71 -10.17 -17.10
N PHE A 471 41.77 -10.69 -16.31
CA PHE A 471 40.48 -11.15 -16.82
C PHE A 471 39.26 -10.62 -16.07
N ASP A 472 39.39 -10.23 -14.79
CA ASP A 472 38.24 -9.75 -14.05
C ASP A 472 37.72 -8.42 -14.62
N ARG A 473 36.53 -8.48 -15.22
CA ARG A 473 35.88 -7.32 -15.83
C ARG A 473 35.64 -6.20 -14.83
N GLY A 474 35.33 -6.53 -13.58
CA GLY A 474 35.08 -5.55 -12.52
C GLY A 474 36.34 -4.74 -12.17
N THR A 475 37.47 -5.44 -11.97
CA THR A 475 38.76 -4.83 -11.66
C THR A 475 39.28 -3.97 -12.82
N LEU A 476 39.29 -4.52 -14.04
CA LEU A 476 39.72 -3.78 -15.23
C LEU A 476 38.87 -2.53 -15.44
N PHE A 477 37.54 -2.66 -15.36
CA PHE A 477 36.62 -1.54 -15.49
C PHE A 477 36.85 -0.47 -14.41
N GLY A 478 37.01 -0.86 -13.15
CA GLY A 478 37.24 0.07 -12.05
C GLY A 478 38.52 0.90 -12.22
N ILE A 479 39.61 0.25 -12.64
CA ILE A 479 40.90 0.93 -12.89
C ILE A 479 40.78 1.88 -14.09
N GLU A 480 40.19 1.41 -15.18
CA GLU A 480 40.03 2.19 -16.41
C GLU A 480 39.12 3.43 -16.25
N THR A 481 38.17 3.36 -15.33
CA THR A 481 37.21 4.45 -15.05
C THR A 481 37.67 5.43 -13.98
N LEU A 482 38.94 5.34 -13.54
CA LEU A 482 39.48 6.12 -12.43
C LEU A 482 38.63 5.97 -11.14
N GLY A 483 38.07 4.78 -10.92
CA GLY A 483 37.46 4.43 -9.65
C GLY A 483 38.49 4.49 -8.52
N ARG A 484 38.04 4.36 -7.27
CA ARG A 484 38.95 4.38 -6.11
C ARG A 484 39.87 3.16 -6.14
N THR A 485 41.08 3.32 -6.67
CA THR A 485 42.07 2.25 -6.88
C THR A 485 42.29 1.39 -5.64
N GLU A 486 42.43 2.02 -4.47
CA GLU A 486 42.61 1.32 -3.19
C GLU A 486 41.43 0.41 -2.81
N SER A 487 40.19 0.77 -3.18
CA SER A 487 39.03 -0.10 -2.95
C SER A 487 38.98 -1.25 -3.94
N ILE A 488 39.45 -1.03 -5.18
CA ILE A 488 39.46 -2.05 -6.24
C ILE A 488 40.52 -3.12 -5.95
N LEU A 489 41.74 -2.68 -5.62
CA LEU A 489 42.88 -3.56 -5.35
C LEU A 489 42.86 -4.19 -3.95
N MET A 490 41.87 -3.85 -3.12
CA MET A 490 41.61 -4.55 -1.85
C MET A 490 41.50 -6.08 -2.08
N SER A 491 40.94 -6.49 -3.22
CA SER A 491 40.77 -7.90 -3.62
C SER A 491 42.06 -8.69 -3.75
N LEU A 492 43.23 -8.03 -3.79
CA LEU A 492 44.51 -8.69 -3.89
C LEU A 492 45.00 -9.15 -2.50
N PRO A 493 45.54 -10.38 -2.38
CA PRO A 493 46.13 -10.85 -1.13
C PRO A 493 47.34 -10.00 -0.73
N ASN A 494 47.66 -9.98 0.57
CA ASN A 494 48.82 -9.25 1.12
C ASN A 494 50.17 -9.84 0.66
N GLN A 495 50.23 -11.15 0.49
CA GLN A 495 51.42 -11.90 0.10
C GLN A 495 51.08 -12.90 -0.99
N VAL A 496 51.98 -13.00 -1.96
CA VAL A 496 51.85 -13.84 -3.13
C VAL A 496 53.24 -14.18 -3.68
N HIS A 497 53.43 -15.42 -4.12
CA HIS A 497 54.68 -15.87 -4.72
C HIS A 497 54.45 -16.31 -6.17
N TRP A 498 55.39 -15.99 -7.05
CA TRP A 498 55.50 -16.61 -8.37
C TRP A 498 56.80 -17.42 -8.42
N ILE A 499 56.67 -18.71 -8.65
CA ILE A 499 57.80 -19.63 -8.76
C ILE A 499 57.82 -20.16 -10.19
N TYR A 500 58.96 -20.01 -10.85
CA TYR A 500 59.18 -20.52 -12.19
C TYR A 500 59.07 -22.05 -12.19
N ASP A 501 58.28 -22.59 -13.12
CA ASP A 501 58.05 -24.02 -13.33
C ASP A 501 57.79 -24.83 -12.03
N TYR A 502 56.96 -24.27 -11.15
CA TYR A 502 56.61 -24.94 -9.89
C TYR A 502 55.93 -26.28 -10.13
N GLN A 503 56.46 -27.33 -9.51
CA GLN A 503 55.87 -28.67 -9.48
C GLN A 503 55.34 -28.98 -8.07
N PRO A 504 54.09 -29.47 -7.94
CA PRO A 504 53.54 -29.89 -6.65
C PRO A 504 54.45 -30.91 -5.95
N LYS A 505 54.83 -30.61 -4.72
CA LYS A 505 55.78 -31.36 -3.91
C LYS A 505 55.13 -32.49 -3.11
N THR A 506 53.82 -32.43 -2.87
CA THR A 506 53.07 -33.48 -2.17
C THR A 506 51.84 -33.92 -2.96
N GLU A 507 51.31 -35.12 -2.66
CA GLU A 507 50.02 -35.56 -3.20
C GLU A 507 48.88 -34.61 -2.80
N ARG A 508 48.95 -34.04 -1.59
CA ARG A 508 47.95 -33.09 -1.08
C ARG A 508 47.94 -31.79 -1.90
N GLU A 509 49.09 -31.33 -2.38
CA GLU A 509 49.20 -30.21 -3.32
C GLU A 509 48.69 -30.58 -4.73
N LYS A 510 48.73 -31.85 -5.14
CA LYS A 510 48.21 -32.30 -6.44
C LYS A 510 46.68 -32.34 -6.50
N ASP A 511 46.01 -32.55 -5.37
CA ASP A 511 44.54 -32.67 -5.30
C ASP A 511 43.82 -31.44 -5.84
N ILE A 512 44.38 -30.23 -5.67
CA ILE A 512 43.73 -29.03 -6.19
C ILE A 512 43.61 -29.06 -7.71
N TYR A 513 44.60 -29.57 -8.44
CA TYR A 513 44.59 -29.58 -9.91
C TYR A 513 43.54 -30.54 -10.50
N LYS A 514 43.11 -31.53 -9.72
CA LYS A 514 41.94 -32.34 -10.07
C LYS A 514 40.67 -31.47 -10.04
N CYS A 515 40.63 -30.48 -9.15
CA CYS A 515 39.48 -29.64 -8.89
C CYS A 515 39.38 -28.38 -9.76
N LEU A 516 40.44 -27.97 -10.46
CA LEU A 516 40.47 -26.73 -11.26
C LEU A 516 39.89 -26.92 -12.68
N LYS A 517 38.93 -27.82 -12.81
CA LYS A 517 38.11 -28.03 -14.00
C LYS A 517 36.64 -28.09 -13.58
N PRO A 518 35.71 -27.63 -14.42
CA PRO A 518 34.28 -27.70 -14.13
C PRO A 518 33.85 -29.13 -13.77
N ARG A 519 33.23 -29.31 -12.61
CA ARG A 519 32.68 -30.61 -12.13
C ARG A 519 31.31 -30.43 -11.48
N ASP A 520 30.48 -31.46 -11.48
CA ASP A 520 29.25 -31.47 -10.69
C ASP A 520 29.54 -31.97 -9.27
N TRP A 521 29.96 -31.04 -8.41
CA TRP A 521 30.39 -31.32 -7.03
C TRP A 521 29.37 -32.09 -6.20
N LEU A 522 28.08 -31.96 -6.51
CA LEU A 522 27.00 -32.60 -5.75
C LEU A 522 26.83 -34.08 -6.10
N LEU A 523 27.43 -34.54 -7.21
CA LEU A 523 27.45 -35.95 -7.63
C LEU A 523 28.80 -36.64 -7.33
N GLU A 524 29.83 -35.87 -6.98
CA GLU A 524 31.16 -36.41 -6.68
C GLU A 524 31.19 -37.20 -5.36
N THR A 525 31.91 -38.31 -5.35
CA THR A 525 32.09 -39.17 -4.16
C THR A 525 33.50 -39.15 -3.59
N LYS A 526 34.50 -38.67 -4.35
CA LYS A 526 35.91 -38.55 -3.96
C LYS A 526 36.66 -37.55 -4.86
N LEU A 527 37.82 -37.06 -4.42
CA LEU A 527 38.67 -36.09 -5.14
C LEU A 527 39.72 -36.72 -6.08
#